data_AF-A0A6M0HPD9-F1
#
_entry.id   AF-A0A6M0HPD9-F1
#
_cell.length_a   1.000
_cell.length_b   1.000
_cell.length_c   1.000
_cell.angle_alpha   90.00
_cell.angle_beta   90.00
_cell.angle_gamma   90.00
#
_symmetry.space_group_name_H-M   'P 1'
#
loop_
_entity.id
_entity.type
_entity.pdbx_description
1 polymer ?
#
loop_
_entity_poly.entity_id
_entity_poly.type
_entity_poly.pdbx_seq_one_letter_code
_entity_poly.pdbx_strand_id
1 'polypeptide(L)'
;MSLTFVTLAASTVILFTLGCGSRVVVFADASDLFMSACIFIVPVMTLFGAGMIGWMLAPEHPPKYATTLDMTLDNPAPAFVLCIGVLAWTWAILGTIVSSIRYNGIIVGPVIAVLKLGALLSLLLAWFGTLHSYDDRGNENHIAAKFFIFAILIWFASRFVNGERVILQRMSSRQVLA
;
A
#
# COMPACT_ATOMS: atom_id res chain seq x y z
N MET A 1 -20.41 -12.38 -4.88
CA MET A 1 -19.15 -11.80 -4.33
C MET A 1 -17.98 -12.41 -5.08
N SER A 2 -17.06 -11.60 -5.59
CA SER A 2 -15.93 -12.10 -6.39
C SER A 2 -14.92 -12.83 -5.51
N LEU A 3 -14.31 -13.90 -6.04
CA LEU A 3 -13.26 -14.68 -5.37
C LEU A 3 -12.10 -13.78 -4.89
N THR A 4 -11.80 -12.71 -5.63
CA THR A 4 -10.79 -11.70 -5.29
C THR A 4 -11.07 -10.98 -3.97
N PHE A 5 -12.32 -10.60 -3.70
CA PHE A 5 -12.68 -9.91 -2.46
C PHE A 5 -12.49 -10.82 -1.25
N VAL A 6 -12.86 -12.09 -1.38
CA VAL A 6 -12.67 -13.11 -0.35
C VAL A 6 -11.18 -13.32 -0.06
N THR A 7 -10.34 -13.43 -1.10
CA THR A 7 -8.89 -13.59 -0.93
C THR A 7 -8.24 -12.40 -0.23
N LEU A 8 -8.64 -11.17 -0.59
CA LEU A 8 -8.13 -9.95 0.04
C LEU A 8 -8.54 -9.86 1.51
N ALA A 9 -9.83 -10.07 1.81
CA ALA A 9 -10.33 -10.08 3.17
C ALA A 9 -9.68 -11.19 4.02
N ALA A 10 -9.51 -12.39 3.47
CA ALA A 10 -8.83 -13.49 4.14
C ALA A 10 -7.38 -13.13 4.46
N SER A 11 -6.66 -12.48 3.53
CA SER A 11 -5.28 -12.02 3.75
C SER A 11 -5.21 -11.03 4.92
N THR A 12 -6.15 -10.08 4.99
CA THR A 12 -6.27 -9.12 6.09
C THR A 12 -6.49 -9.83 7.44
N VAL A 13 -7.43 -10.79 7.49
CA VAL A 13 -7.75 -11.54 8.71
C VAL A 13 -6.57 -12.41 9.16
N ILE A 14 -5.92 -13.12 8.23
CA ILE A 14 -4.75 -13.94 8.52
C ILE A 14 -3.62 -13.06 9.07
N LEU A 15 -3.30 -11.94 8.42
CA LEU A 15 -2.27 -11.04 8.96
C LEU A 15 -2.67 -10.40 10.28
N PHE A 16 -3.96 -10.16 10.51
CA PHE A 16 -4.40 -9.57 11.76
C PHE A 16 -4.18 -10.53 12.92
N THR A 17 -4.55 -11.80 12.74
CA THR A 17 -4.30 -12.86 13.72
C THR A 17 -2.81 -13.10 13.94
N LEU A 18 -2.00 -13.12 12.87
CA LEU A 18 -0.54 -13.25 12.97
C LEU A 18 0.11 -12.02 13.62
N GLY A 19 -0.38 -10.82 13.32
CA GLY A 19 0.10 -9.55 13.85
C GLY A 19 -0.17 -9.37 15.35
N CYS A 20 -1.30 -9.91 15.83
CA CYS A 20 -1.60 -10.00 17.26
C CYS A 20 -0.74 -11.04 17.98
N GLY A 21 -0.19 -12.01 17.24
CA GLY A 21 0.70 -13.04 17.77
C GLY A 21 2.13 -12.56 18.05
N SER A 22 2.92 -13.46 18.62
CA SER A 22 4.33 -13.24 19.01
C SER A 22 5.35 -13.82 18.05
N ARG A 23 4.89 -14.57 17.03
CA ARG A 23 5.76 -15.42 16.21
C ARG A 23 6.20 -14.77 14.91
N VAL A 24 5.39 -13.90 14.33
CA VAL A 24 5.58 -13.34 12.99
C VAL A 24 5.60 -11.82 13.07
N VAL A 25 6.58 -11.20 12.43
CA VAL A 25 6.63 -9.75 12.24
C VAL A 25 5.86 -9.44 10.97
N VAL A 26 4.73 -8.75 11.11
CA VAL A 26 3.96 -8.26 9.97
C VAL A 26 4.66 -7.01 9.47
N PHE A 27 4.46 -5.84 10.07
CA PHE A 27 5.31 -4.67 9.80
C PHE A 27 6.29 -4.44 10.95
N ALA A 28 7.56 -4.24 10.59
CA ALA A 28 8.61 -3.99 11.56
C ALA A 28 8.38 -2.65 12.28
N ASP A 29 8.03 -1.63 11.51
CA ASP A 29 7.78 -0.26 11.93
C ASP A 29 6.78 0.43 10.98
N ALA A 30 6.43 1.68 11.27
CA ALA A 30 5.55 2.48 10.41
C ALA A 30 6.18 2.73 9.02
N SER A 31 7.51 2.79 8.94
CA SER A 31 8.23 2.96 7.67
C SER A 31 8.05 1.75 6.74
N ASP A 32 8.13 0.54 7.27
CA ASP A 32 7.87 -0.71 6.53
C ASP A 32 6.42 -0.75 6.02
N LEU A 33 5.46 -0.33 6.84
CA LEU A 33 4.06 -0.21 6.43
C LEU A 33 3.88 0.80 5.29
N PHE A 34 4.48 1.99 5.41
CA PHE A 34 4.39 3.01 4.37
C PHE A 34 5.07 2.55 3.08
N MET A 35 6.24 1.93 3.17
CA MET A 35 6.95 1.36 2.02
C MET A 35 6.10 0.34 1.26
N SER A 36 5.42 -0.55 1.98
CA SER A 36 4.51 -1.51 1.35
C SER A 36 3.26 -0.85 0.77
N ALA A 37 2.73 0.21 1.39
CA ALA A 37 1.61 0.97 0.83
C ALA A 37 2.00 1.70 -0.48
N CYS A 38 3.25 2.17 -0.58
CA CYS A 38 3.79 2.80 -1.80
C CYS A 38 3.72 1.91 -3.04
N ILE A 39 3.65 0.58 -2.89
CA ILE A 39 3.46 -0.34 -4.03
C ILE A 39 2.15 -0.05 -4.79
N PHE A 40 1.12 0.45 -4.09
CA PHE A 40 -0.16 0.84 -4.70
C PHE A 40 -0.25 2.34 -4.95
N ILE A 41 0.29 3.16 -4.06
CA ILE A 41 0.19 4.62 -4.15
C ILE A 41 1.06 5.19 -5.28
N VAL A 42 2.30 4.71 -5.42
CA VAL A 42 3.26 5.28 -6.40
C VAL A 42 2.76 5.15 -7.85
N PRO A 43 2.25 4.00 -8.33
CA PRO A 43 1.71 3.91 -9.69
C PRO A 43 0.58 4.91 -9.95
N VAL A 44 -0.35 5.08 -9.00
CA VAL A 44 -1.48 6.01 -9.13
C VAL A 44 -0.98 7.46 -9.20
N MET A 45 -0.08 7.85 -8.30
CA MET A 45 0.50 9.19 -8.27
C MET A 45 1.35 9.49 -9.51
N THR A 46 2.07 8.48 -10.02
CA THR A 46 2.90 8.60 -11.23
C THR A 46 2.02 8.82 -12.46
N LEU A 47 0.95 8.03 -12.62
CA LEU A 47 0.01 8.19 -13.72
C LEU A 47 -0.69 9.56 -13.66
N PHE A 48 -1.11 9.99 -12.48
CA PHE A 48 -1.74 11.29 -12.29
C PHE A 48 -0.77 12.44 -12.61
N GLY A 49 0.46 12.38 -12.09
CA GLY A 49 1.48 13.40 -12.34
C GLY A 49 1.90 13.47 -13.81
N ALA A 50 2.18 12.33 -14.44
CA ALA A 50 2.52 12.28 -15.86
C ALA A 50 1.34 12.76 -16.74
N GLY A 51 0.11 12.37 -16.41
CA GLY A 51 -1.09 12.82 -17.11
C GLY A 51 -1.35 14.32 -16.97
N MET A 52 -1.17 14.87 -15.77
CA MET A 52 -1.33 16.31 -15.52
C MET A 52 -0.28 17.14 -16.28
N ILE A 53 0.99 16.72 -16.27
CA ILE A 53 2.04 17.38 -17.04
C ILE A 53 1.77 17.25 -18.54
N GLY A 54 1.37 16.06 -19.01
CA GLY A 54 0.99 15.83 -20.40
C GLY A 54 -0.17 16.71 -20.84
N TRP A 55 -1.17 16.93 -19.97
CA TRP A 55 -2.29 17.83 -20.23
C TRP A 55 -1.86 19.31 -20.27
N MET A 56 -0.99 19.74 -19.35
CA MET A 56 -0.46 21.12 -19.33
C MET A 56 0.43 21.45 -20.53
N LEU A 57 1.15 20.45 -21.05
CA LEU A 57 2.04 20.59 -22.20
C LEU A 57 1.37 20.18 -23.52
N ALA A 58 0.06 19.90 -23.50
CA ALA A 58 -0.67 19.48 -24.69
C ALA A 58 -0.70 20.63 -25.71
N PRO A 59 -0.28 20.41 -26.97
CA PRO A 59 -0.35 21.44 -28.00
C PRO A 59 -1.81 21.77 -28.34
N GLU A 60 -2.12 23.05 -28.57
CA GLU A 60 -3.47 23.52 -28.95
C GLU A 60 -3.97 22.90 -30.26
N HIS A 61 -3.05 22.53 -31.15
CA HIS A 61 -3.31 21.84 -32.40
C HIS A 61 -2.50 20.55 -32.45
N PRO A 62 -3.01 19.44 -31.87
CA PRO A 62 -2.29 18.18 -31.91
C PRO A 62 -2.21 17.69 -33.36
N PRO A 63 -1.01 17.33 -33.87
CA PRO A 63 -0.89 16.77 -35.20
C PRO A 63 -1.68 15.47 -35.29
N LYS A 64 -2.37 15.28 -36.41
CA LYS A 64 -3.32 14.17 -36.67
C LYS A 64 -2.68 12.77 -36.55
N TYR A 65 -1.35 12.71 -36.61
CA TYR A 65 -0.52 11.51 -36.48
C TYR A 65 0.76 11.81 -35.69
N ALA A 66 0.66 12.26 -34.44
CA ALA A 66 1.80 12.18 -33.52
C ALA A 66 1.85 10.81 -32.87
N THR A 67 3.00 10.16 -32.90
CA THR A 67 3.23 8.99 -32.05
C THR A 67 3.51 9.43 -30.62
N THR A 68 3.29 8.55 -29.66
CA THR A 68 3.68 8.78 -28.25
C THR A 68 5.18 9.05 -28.09
N LEU A 69 6.00 8.57 -29.03
CA LEU A 69 7.44 8.79 -29.08
C LEU A 69 7.78 10.22 -29.52
N ASP A 70 7.09 10.74 -30.54
CA ASP A 70 7.27 12.14 -30.99
C ASP A 70 6.89 13.12 -29.87
N MET A 71 5.77 12.86 -29.17
CA MET A 71 5.33 13.68 -28.04
C MET A 71 6.30 13.66 -26.85
N THR A 72 7.03 12.54 -26.64
CA THR A 72 8.01 12.44 -25.54
C THR A 72 9.38 13.01 -25.91
N LEU A 73 9.74 13.06 -27.19
CA LEU A 73 10.93 13.78 -27.66
C LEU A 73 10.74 15.29 -27.55
N ASP A 74 9.56 15.79 -27.93
CA ASP A 74 9.24 17.23 -27.85
C ASP A 74 9.10 17.71 -26.40
N ASN A 75 8.57 16.85 -25.51
CA ASN A 75 8.41 17.13 -24.09
C ASN A 75 8.87 15.94 -23.24
N PRO A 76 10.13 15.92 -22.75
CA PRO A 76 10.66 14.80 -21.97
C PRO A 76 10.14 14.75 -20.53
N ALA A 77 9.45 15.78 -20.05
CA ALA A 77 9.00 15.88 -18.65
C ALA A 77 8.06 14.74 -18.19
N PRO A 78 7.01 14.36 -18.95
CA PRO A 78 6.17 13.20 -18.60
C PRO A 78 6.98 11.89 -18.57
N ALA A 79 7.90 11.68 -19.51
CA ALA A 79 8.76 10.50 -19.55
C ALA A 79 9.67 10.43 -18.31
N PHE A 80 10.24 11.56 -17.89
CA PHE A 80 11.05 11.64 -16.68
C PHE A 80 10.24 11.27 -15.42
N VAL A 81 9.01 11.77 -15.29
CA VAL A 81 8.12 11.41 -14.17
C VAL A 81 7.81 9.92 -14.17
N LEU A 82 7.52 9.33 -15.34
CA LEU A 82 7.31 7.89 -15.47
C LEU A 82 8.55 7.09 -15.02
N CYS A 83 9.75 7.50 -15.44
CA CYS A 83 10.99 6.84 -15.03
C CYS A 83 11.21 6.88 -13.52
N ILE A 84 11.06 8.06 -12.89
CA ILE A 84 11.17 8.19 -11.42
C ILE A 84 10.11 7.33 -10.73
N GLY A 85 8.87 7.35 -11.22
CA GLY A 85 7.78 6.56 -10.68
C GLY A 85 8.06 5.06 -10.69
N VAL A 86 8.59 4.53 -11.80
CA VAL A 86 8.98 3.12 -11.92
C VAL A 86 10.12 2.75 -10.97
N LEU A 87 11.12 3.63 -10.82
CA LEU A 87 12.21 3.42 -9.87
C LEU A 87 11.72 3.40 -8.42
N ALA A 88 10.88 4.37 -8.04
CA ALA A 88 10.28 4.44 -6.71
C ALA A 88 9.38 3.23 -6.43
N TRP A 89 8.62 2.77 -7.43
CA TRP A 89 7.76 1.59 -7.31
C TRP A 89 8.58 0.31 -7.12
N THR A 90 9.66 0.16 -7.88
CA THR A 90 10.57 -0.98 -7.77
C THR A 90 11.26 -0.98 -6.40
N TRP A 91 11.69 0.18 -5.92
CA TRP A 91 12.24 0.34 -4.57
C TRP A 91 11.24 -0.09 -3.48
N ALA A 92 9.97 0.28 -3.61
CA ALA A 92 8.91 -0.12 -2.68
C ALA A 92 8.69 -1.64 -2.63
N ILE A 93 8.70 -2.30 -3.80
CA ILE A 93 8.60 -3.76 -3.93
C ILE A 93 9.79 -4.43 -3.24
N LEU A 94 11.01 -4.04 -3.61
CA LEU A 94 12.22 -4.64 -3.06
C LEU A 94 12.33 -4.41 -1.55
N GLY A 95 12.06 -3.20 -1.08
CA GLY A 95 12.05 -2.87 0.35
C GLY A 95 11.09 -3.75 1.15
N THR A 96 9.87 -3.96 0.63
CA THR A 96 8.85 -4.81 1.26
C THR A 96 9.29 -6.28 1.34
N ILE A 97 9.88 -6.81 0.26
CA ILE A 97 10.36 -8.21 0.22
C ILE A 97 11.53 -8.39 1.17
N VAL A 98 12.55 -7.51 1.09
CA VAL A 98 13.76 -7.57 1.91
C VAL A 98 13.41 -7.44 3.39
N SER A 99 12.56 -6.49 3.76
CA SER A 99 12.07 -6.34 5.13
C SER A 99 11.38 -7.61 5.62
N SER A 100 10.47 -8.16 4.82
CA SER A 100 9.72 -9.37 5.22
C SER A 100 10.63 -10.59 5.40
N ILE A 101 11.64 -10.76 4.54
CA ILE A 101 12.66 -11.82 4.66
C ILE A 101 13.55 -11.60 5.88
N ARG A 102 13.99 -10.36 6.13
CA ARG A 102 14.88 -10.03 7.25
C ARG A 102 14.29 -10.41 8.61
N TYR A 103 13.00 -10.16 8.81
CA TYR A 103 12.36 -10.37 10.13
C TYR A 103 11.71 -11.75 10.33
N ASN A 104 11.34 -12.43 9.24
CA ASN A 104 10.64 -13.72 9.28
C ASN A 104 11.44 -14.90 8.71
N GLY A 105 12.58 -14.65 8.06
CA GLY A 105 13.40 -15.66 7.40
C GLY A 105 13.00 -15.90 5.93
N ILE A 106 13.81 -16.67 5.22
CA ILE A 106 13.72 -16.83 3.76
C ILE A 106 12.47 -17.57 3.27
N ILE A 107 11.88 -18.44 4.11
CA ILE A 107 10.69 -19.24 3.76
C ILE A 107 9.41 -18.49 4.12
N VAL A 108 9.29 -18.00 5.36
CA VAL A 108 8.08 -17.32 5.84
C VAL A 108 7.99 -15.89 5.31
N GLY A 109 9.13 -15.22 5.10
CA GLY A 109 9.19 -13.83 4.63
C GLY A 109 8.43 -13.57 3.33
N PRO A 110 8.65 -14.33 2.24
CA PRO A 110 7.91 -14.14 0.99
C PRO A 110 6.41 -14.35 1.14
N VAL A 111 5.96 -15.33 1.94
CA VAL A 111 4.53 -15.56 2.21
C VAL A 111 3.92 -14.35 2.90
N ILE A 112 4.60 -13.80 3.92
CA ILE A 112 4.16 -12.59 4.62
C ILE A 112 4.16 -11.38 3.70
N ALA A 113 5.16 -11.25 2.81
CA ALA A 113 5.20 -10.16 1.83
C ALA A 113 3.97 -10.18 0.92
N VAL A 114 3.56 -11.33 0.40
CA VAL A 114 2.34 -11.45 -0.43
C VAL A 114 1.08 -11.11 0.37
N LEU A 115 0.98 -11.63 1.60
CA LEU A 115 -0.15 -11.33 2.47
C LEU A 115 -0.23 -9.84 2.81
N LYS A 116 0.91 -9.14 2.99
CA LYS A 116 0.96 -7.69 3.23
C LYS A 116 0.29 -6.93 2.11
N LEU A 117 0.58 -7.30 0.86
CA LEU A 117 -0.01 -6.67 -0.32
C LEU A 117 -1.53 -6.87 -0.34
N GLY A 118 -2.01 -8.09 -0.06
CA GLY A 118 -3.44 -8.37 0.01
C GLY A 118 -4.15 -7.56 1.09
N ALA A 119 -3.57 -7.51 2.29
CA ALA A 119 -4.13 -6.76 3.42
C ALA A 119 -4.12 -5.24 3.18
N LEU A 120 -3.02 -4.70 2.65
CA LEU A 120 -2.93 -3.27 2.32
C LEU A 120 -3.90 -2.89 1.21
N LEU A 121 -4.01 -3.69 0.16
CA LEU A 121 -4.98 -3.44 -0.90
C LEU A 121 -6.42 -3.50 -0.36
N SER A 122 -6.74 -4.47 0.50
CA SER A 122 -8.04 -4.54 1.19
C SER A 122 -8.32 -3.29 2.02
N LEU A 123 -7.35 -2.82 2.80
CA LEU A 123 -7.46 -1.60 3.60
C LEU A 123 -7.62 -0.35 2.72
N LEU A 124 -6.86 -0.23 1.63
CA LEU A 124 -6.96 0.89 0.70
C LEU A 124 -8.31 0.91 -0.04
N LEU A 125 -8.86 -0.25 -0.40
CA LEU A 125 -10.20 -0.34 -0.98
C LEU A 125 -11.29 0.01 0.04
N ALA A 126 -11.17 -0.49 1.27
CA ALA A 126 -12.09 -0.14 2.35
C ALA A 126 -12.04 1.38 2.63
N TRP A 127 -10.84 1.95 2.68
CA TRP A 127 -10.61 3.38 2.78
C TRP A 127 -11.32 4.15 1.66
N PHE A 128 -11.03 3.80 0.41
CA PHE A 128 -11.62 4.47 -0.74
C PHE A 128 -13.15 4.35 -0.74
N GLY A 129 -13.67 3.18 -0.37
CA GLY A 129 -15.11 2.96 -0.18
C GLY A 129 -15.73 3.91 0.85
N THR A 130 -15.07 4.12 1.99
CA THR A 130 -15.59 5.06 3.02
C THR A 130 -15.65 6.50 2.55
N LEU A 131 -14.68 6.92 1.72
CA LEU A 131 -14.68 8.24 1.11
C LEU A 131 -15.77 8.37 0.04
N HIS A 132 -15.92 7.34 -0.81
CA HIS A 132 -16.81 7.36 -1.97
C HIS A 132 -18.27 6.98 -1.68
N SER A 133 -18.58 6.42 -0.50
CA SER A 133 -19.97 6.28 -0.05
C SER A 133 -20.61 7.67 0.12
N TYR A 134 -21.10 8.21 -0.99
CA TYR A 134 -22.06 9.29 -1.09
C TYR A 134 -23.43 8.68 -0.85
N ASP A 135 -24.04 9.02 0.29
CA ASP A 135 -25.49 8.98 0.37
C ASP A 135 -25.97 10.32 0.93
N ASP A 136 -26.33 11.17 -0.03
CA ASP A 136 -27.00 12.45 0.15
C ASP A 136 -28.47 12.20 0.49
N ARG A 137 -28.82 12.08 1.78
CA ARG A 137 -30.15 12.45 2.32
C ARG A 137 -30.06 12.90 3.79
N GLY A 138 -29.61 14.15 4.01
CA GLY A 138 -30.03 14.97 5.17
C GLY A 138 -29.65 14.53 6.59
N ASN A 139 -28.70 13.60 6.77
CA ASN A 139 -28.33 13.09 8.10
C ASN A 139 -26.91 13.52 8.48
N GLU A 140 -26.77 14.45 9.43
CA GLU A 140 -25.48 14.98 9.91
C GLU A 140 -24.58 13.88 10.54
N ASN A 141 -25.17 12.75 10.95
CA ASN A 141 -24.44 11.63 11.54
C ASN A 141 -23.53 10.88 10.55
N HIS A 142 -23.63 11.14 9.23
CA HIS A 142 -22.78 10.47 8.24
C HIS A 142 -21.30 10.84 8.35
N ILE A 143 -20.98 12.08 8.76
CA ILE A 143 -19.57 12.49 8.95
C ILE A 143 -18.96 11.76 10.15
N ALA A 144 -19.71 11.68 11.26
CA ALA A 144 -19.29 10.95 12.45
C ALA A 144 -19.08 9.45 12.16
N ALA A 145 -19.98 8.83 11.38
CA ALA A 145 -19.85 7.43 10.96
C ALA A 145 -18.60 7.21 10.08
N LYS A 146 -18.34 8.08 9.10
CA LYS A 146 -17.12 8.01 8.27
C LYS A 146 -15.85 8.16 9.11
N PHE A 147 -15.83 9.12 10.04
CA PHE A 147 -14.71 9.31 10.95
C PHE A 147 -14.49 8.09 11.86
N PHE A 148 -15.57 7.48 12.36
CA PHE A 148 -15.49 6.29 13.18
C PHE A 148 -14.94 5.08 12.42
N ILE A 149 -15.40 4.84 11.19
CA ILE A 149 -14.86 3.76 10.34
C ILE A 149 -13.39 4.05 10.02
N PHE A 150 -13.04 5.29 9.73
CA PHE A 150 -11.65 5.71 9.51
C PHE A 150 -10.77 5.44 10.74
N ALA A 151 -11.23 5.80 11.93
CA ALA A 151 -10.52 5.52 13.18
C ALA A 151 -10.32 4.01 13.40
N ILE A 152 -11.34 3.20 13.10
CA ILE A 152 -11.24 1.73 13.13
C ILE A 152 -10.18 1.24 12.13
N LEU A 153 -10.15 1.74 10.90
CA LEU A 153 -9.16 1.36 9.89
C LEU A 153 -7.73 1.72 10.33
N ILE A 154 -7.51 2.92 10.86
CA ILE A 154 -6.21 3.30 11.45
C ILE A 154 -5.85 2.35 12.59
N TRP A 155 -6.80 2.06 13.48
CA TRP A 155 -6.57 1.17 14.60
C TRP A 155 -6.17 -0.24 14.11
N PHE A 156 -6.84 -0.79 13.09
CA PHE A 156 -6.46 -2.05 12.45
C PHE A 156 -5.05 -1.97 11.86
N ALA A 157 -4.74 -0.92 11.10
CA ALA A 157 -3.41 -0.73 10.53
C ALA A 157 -2.31 -0.67 11.59
N SER A 158 -2.58 -0.03 12.74
CA SER A 158 -1.64 0.04 13.86
C SER A 158 -1.32 -1.33 14.48
N ARG A 159 -2.27 -2.29 14.41
CA ARG A 159 -2.05 -3.66 14.91
C ARG A 159 -1.17 -4.49 13.99
N PHE A 160 -1.04 -4.11 12.73
CA PHE A 160 -0.08 -4.75 11.84
C PHE A 160 1.38 -4.33 12.13
N VAL A 161 1.60 -3.20 12.81
CA VAL A 161 2.93 -2.80 13.26
C VAL A 161 3.25 -3.51 14.58
N ASN A 162 4.04 -4.58 14.51
CA ASN A 162 4.31 -5.46 15.65
C ASN A 162 5.78 -5.85 15.81
N GLY A 163 6.70 -5.29 15.01
CA GLY A 163 8.12 -5.65 15.02
C GLY A 163 8.77 -5.60 16.39
N GLU A 164 8.65 -4.47 17.09
CA GLU A 164 9.24 -4.30 18.43
C GLU A 164 8.74 -5.35 19.43
N ARG A 165 7.42 -5.58 19.48
CA ARG A 165 6.78 -6.54 20.39
C ARG A 165 7.32 -7.97 20.19
N VAL A 166 7.44 -8.38 18.93
CA VAL A 166 7.92 -9.71 18.56
C VAL A 166 9.41 -9.88 18.88
N ILE A 167 10.21 -8.85 18.60
CA ILE A 167 11.65 -8.87 18.89
C ILE A 167 11.90 -8.97 20.41
N LEU A 168 11.19 -8.18 21.22
CA LEU A 168 11.30 -8.23 22.68
C LEU A 168 10.97 -9.62 23.24
N GLN A 169 9.90 -10.25 22.75
CA GLN A 169 9.51 -11.59 23.20
C GLN A 169 10.51 -12.68 22.79
N ARG A 170 11.08 -12.60 21.57
CA ARG A 170 12.12 -13.54 21.13
C ARG A 170 13.38 -13.42 21.99
N MET A 171 13.72 -12.22 22.46
CA MET A 171 14.85 -12.01 23.36
C MET A 171 14.56 -12.59 24.76
N SER A 172 13.38 -12.33 25.33
CA SER A 172 13.02 -12.89 26.64
C SER A 172 12.97 -14.41 26.64
N SER A 173 12.43 -15.04 25.59
CA SER A 173 12.38 -16.51 25.50
C SER A 173 13.77 -17.15 25.38
N ARG A 174 14.74 -16.46 24.78
CA ARG A 174 16.13 -16.95 24.70
C ARG A 174 16.85 -16.86 26.05
N GLN A 175 16.57 -15.84 26.85
CA GLN A 175 17.14 -15.72 28.20
C GLN A 175 16.64 -16.77 29.19
N VAL A 176 15.42 -17.29 29.01
CA VAL A 176 14.88 -18.38 29.84
C VAL A 176 15.50 -19.74 29.50
N LEU A 177 16.05 -19.89 28.29
CA LEU A 177 16.62 -21.15 27.78
C LEU A 177 18.16 -21.20 27.85
N ALA A 178 18.80 -20.11 28.27
CA ALA A 178 20.24 -19.98 28.47
C ALA A 178 20.57 -20.06 29.96
#